data_AF-A0A7W9KNG8-F1
#
_entry.id   AF-A0A7W9KNG8-F1
#
_cell.length_a   1.000
_cell.length_b   1.000
_cell.length_c   1.000
_cell.angle_alpha   90.00
_cell.angle_beta   90.00
_cell.angle_gamma   90.00
#
_symmetry.space_group_name_H-M   'P 1'
#
loop_
_entity.id
_entity.type
_entity.pdbx_description
1 polymer ?
#
loop_
_entity_poly.entity_id
_entity_poly.type
_entity_poly.pdbx_seq_one_letter_code
_entity_poly.pdbx_strand_id
1 'polypeptide(L)'
;MIAESARRVAALLDAHPVRGTGGYPIGEVVRGLDAELAELRKAVAESPGPLGDIAPQVALLMMCMQHVVVLFHGFEDLPDSMRAQARRELATAHQTARKLRR
;
A
#
# COMPACT_ATOMS: atom_id res chain seq x y z
N MET A 1 -8.37 12.43 6.65
CA MET A 1 -6.98 11.92 6.66
C MET A 1 -6.87 10.53 6.06
N ILE A 2 -7.66 9.54 6.52
CA ILE A 2 -7.68 8.17 5.94
C ILE A 2 -7.89 8.17 4.41
N ALA A 3 -8.93 8.86 3.92
CA ALA A 3 -9.22 8.93 2.47
C ALA A 3 -8.10 9.61 1.67
N GLU A 4 -7.39 10.56 2.27
CA GLU A 4 -6.28 11.28 1.62
C GLU A 4 -5.02 10.40 1.53
N SER A 5 -4.67 9.69 2.60
CA SER A 5 -3.61 8.67 2.53
C SER A 5 -3.96 7.56 1.53
N ALA A 6 -5.21 7.07 1.52
CA ALA A 6 -5.66 6.11 0.52
C ALA A 6 -5.54 6.65 -0.91
N ARG A 7 -5.82 7.94 -1.13
CA ARG A 7 -5.62 8.60 -2.43
C ARG A 7 -4.15 8.60 -2.84
N ARG A 8 -3.24 8.94 -1.93
CA ARG A 8 -1.79 8.96 -2.20
C ARG A 8 -1.23 7.57 -2.47
N VAL A 9 -1.67 6.56 -1.72
CA VAL A 9 -1.32 5.16 -2.00
C VAL A 9 -1.81 4.74 -3.40
N ALA A 10 -3.06 5.07 -3.76
CA ALA A 10 -3.56 4.76 -5.09
C ALA A 10 -2.74 5.47 -6.19
N ALA A 11 -2.39 6.74 -5.99
CA ALA A 11 -1.56 7.50 -6.93
C ALA A 11 -0.16 6.90 -7.09
N LEU A 12 0.48 6.50 -5.98
CA LEU A 12 1.79 5.83 -5.99
C LEU A 12 1.77 4.53 -6.81
N LEU A 13 0.73 3.72 -6.62
CA LEU A 13 0.58 2.43 -7.30
C LEU A 13 0.08 2.57 -8.75
N ASP A 14 -0.67 3.63 -9.08
CA ASP A 14 -0.98 4.02 -10.45
C ASP A 14 0.29 4.45 -11.21
N ALA A 15 1.22 5.15 -10.55
CA ALA A 15 2.51 5.56 -11.11
C ALA A 15 3.49 4.39 -11.32
N HIS A 16 3.40 3.34 -10.49
CA HIS A 16 4.29 2.18 -10.52
C HIS A 16 3.53 0.86 -10.78
N PRO A 17 2.93 0.66 -11.97
CA PRO A 17 2.25 -0.59 -12.25
C PRO A 17 3.26 -1.73 -12.47
N VAL A 18 3.10 -2.86 -11.76
CA VAL A 18 3.97 -4.05 -11.90
C VAL A 18 3.72 -4.78 -13.23
N ARG A 19 4.27 -4.30 -14.35
CA ARG A 19 4.05 -4.83 -15.71
C ARG A 19 5.17 -5.75 -16.19
N GLY A 20 4.84 -6.65 -17.13
CA GLY A 20 5.79 -7.39 -17.96
C GLY A 20 6.97 -8.06 -17.26
N THR A 21 8.09 -8.09 -17.96
CA THR A 21 9.44 -8.46 -17.51
C THR A 21 10.30 -7.19 -17.47
N GLY A 22 11.26 -7.11 -16.54
CA GLY A 22 12.14 -5.93 -16.37
C GLY A 22 12.23 -5.43 -14.94
N GLY A 23 13.18 -4.52 -14.69
CA GLY A 23 13.37 -3.89 -13.37
C GLY A 23 12.10 -3.21 -12.88
N TYR A 24 11.78 -3.40 -11.60
CA TYR A 24 10.67 -2.73 -10.95
C TYR A 24 11.22 -2.08 -9.67
N PRO A 25 11.03 -0.76 -9.49
CA PRO A 25 11.66 0.01 -8.41
C PRO A 25 10.93 -0.22 -7.08
N ILE A 26 11.07 -1.44 -6.55
CA ILE A 26 10.35 -1.83 -5.33
C ILE A 26 10.80 -0.98 -4.14
N GLY A 27 12.05 -0.51 -4.11
CA GLY A 27 12.57 0.34 -3.04
C GLY A 27 11.82 1.66 -2.91
N GLU A 28 11.55 2.34 -4.03
CA GLU A 28 10.76 3.58 -4.04
C GLU A 28 9.32 3.32 -3.56
N VAL A 29 8.71 2.25 -4.08
CA VAL A 29 7.34 1.88 -3.72
C VAL A 29 7.23 1.53 -2.24
N VAL A 30 8.17 0.75 -1.70
CA VAL A 30 8.22 0.39 -0.28
C VAL A 30 8.36 1.64 0.60
N ARG A 31 9.27 2.56 0.27
CA ARG A 31 9.43 3.82 1.01
C ARG A 31 8.13 4.64 1.02
N GLY A 32 7.46 4.76 -0.13
CA GLY A 32 6.18 5.46 -0.23
C GLY A 32 5.05 4.79 0.56
N LEU A 33 4.97 3.45 0.53
CA LEU A 33 3.97 2.69 1.28
C LEU A 33 4.21 2.76 2.79
N ASP A 34 5.47 2.73 3.24
CA ASP A 34 5.81 2.84 4.67
C ASP A 34 5.44 4.22 5.24
N ALA A 35 5.74 5.29 4.50
CA ALA A 35 5.34 6.65 4.88
C ALA A 35 3.81 6.78 5.02
N GLU A 36 3.04 6.28 4.05
CA GLU A 36 1.57 6.33 4.14
C GLU A 36 0.98 5.36 5.17
N LEU A 37 1.67 4.26 5.49
CA LEU A 37 1.29 3.38 6.59
C LEU A 37 1.38 4.09 7.93
N ALA A 38 2.42 4.89 8.15
CA ALA A 38 2.56 5.73 9.34
C ALA A 38 1.43 6.76 9.43
N GLU A 39 1.13 7.46 8.33
CA GLU A 39 0.03 8.45 8.28
C GLU A 39 -1.35 7.80 8.49
N LEU A 40 -1.59 6.61 7.94
CA LEU A 40 -2.82 5.87 8.18
C LEU A 40 -2.97 5.45 9.63
N ARG A 41 -1.90 4.94 10.27
CA ARG A 41 -1.92 4.61 11.70
C ARG A 41 -2.27 5.82 12.56
N LYS A 42 -1.64 6.96 12.27
CA LYS A 42 -1.93 8.22 12.95
C LYS A 42 -3.39 8.63 12.76
N ALA A 43 -3.88 8.62 11.52
CA ALA A 43 -5.25 8.99 11.20
C ALA A 43 -6.31 8.09 11.86
N VAL A 44 -6.02 6.80 12.03
CA VAL A 44 -6.87 5.86 12.78
C VAL A 44 -6.84 6.18 14.28
N ALA A 45 -5.66 6.41 14.85
CA ALA A 45 -5.50 6.72 16.28
C ALA A 45 -6.18 8.04 16.68
N GLU A 46 -6.20 9.03 15.78
CA GLU A 46 -6.84 10.34 15.99
C GLU A 46 -8.35 10.34 15.69
N SER A 47 -8.90 9.23 15.19
CA SER A 47 -10.33 9.15 14.87
C SER A 47 -11.18 9.07 16.14
N PRO A 48 -12.18 9.96 16.34
CA PRO A 48 -13.02 9.95 17.53
C PRO A 48 -14.04 8.80 17.44
N GLY A 49 -13.62 7.60 17.86
CA GLY A 49 -14.47 6.42 17.94
C GLY A 49 -14.20 5.37 16.86
N PRO A 50 -15.04 4.32 16.76
CA PRO A 50 -14.84 3.25 15.81
C PRO A 50 -14.98 3.74 14.38
N LEU A 51 -14.16 3.20 13.46
CA LEU A 51 -14.18 3.56 12.04
C LEU A 51 -15.44 3.10 11.29
N GLY A 52 -16.33 2.33 11.93
CA GLY A 52 -17.57 1.83 11.32
C GLY A 52 -17.30 0.94 10.09
N ASP A 53 -18.09 1.15 9.04
CA ASP A 53 -18.13 0.27 7.86
C ASP A 53 -16.84 0.26 7.04
N ILE A 54 -15.98 1.27 7.18
CA ILE A 54 -14.69 1.34 6.47
C ILE A 54 -13.56 0.58 7.20
N ALA A 55 -13.78 0.17 8.45
CA ALA A 55 -12.74 -0.47 9.26
C ALA A 55 -12.10 -1.70 8.59
N PRO A 56 -12.86 -2.63 7.98
CA PRO A 56 -12.28 -3.80 7.32
C PRO A 56 -11.38 -3.43 6.15
N GLN A 57 -11.76 -2.43 5.35
CA GLN A 57 -10.96 -1.98 4.20
C GLN A 57 -9.71 -1.23 4.65
N VAL A 58 -9.81 -0.41 5.70
CA VAL A 58 -8.63 0.26 6.29
C VAL A 58 -7.65 -0.78 6.84
N ALA A 59 -8.14 -1.76 7.59
CA ALA A 59 -7.31 -2.84 8.12
C ALA A 59 -6.64 -3.66 7.01
N LEU A 60 -7.40 -4.03 5.96
CA LEU A 60 -6.86 -4.74 4.81
C LEU A 60 -5.77 -3.93 4.09
N LEU A 61 -5.99 -2.64 3.87
CA LEU A 61 -4.99 -1.77 3.25
C LEU A 61 -3.71 -1.73 4.09
N MET A 62 -3.83 -1.49 5.40
CA MET A 62 -2.69 -1.44 6.31
C MET A 62 -1.93 -2.77 6.37
N MET A 63 -2.64 -3.90 6.38
CA MET A 63 -2.04 -5.23 6.35
C MET A 63 -1.23 -5.45 5.07
N CYS A 64 -1.80 -5.18 3.89
CA CYS A 64 -1.08 -5.33 2.62
C CYS A 64 0.15 -4.43 2.55
N MET A 65 0.05 -3.17 2.97
CA MET A 65 1.20 -2.25 3.00
C MET A 65 2.29 -2.74 3.95
N GLN A 66 1.93 -3.12 5.18
CA GLN A 66 2.88 -3.66 6.15
C GLN A 66 3.56 -4.92 5.63
N HIS A 67 2.81 -5.81 4.98
CA HIS A 67 3.35 -7.04 4.42
C HIS A 67 4.36 -6.75 3.31
N VAL A 68 4.05 -5.82 2.38
CA VAL A 68 4.98 -5.39 1.32
C VAL A 68 6.24 -4.75 1.91
N VAL A 69 6.09 -3.84 2.89
CA VAL A 69 7.22 -3.16 3.54
C VAL A 69 8.17 -4.16 4.20
N VAL A 70 7.64 -5.18 4.87
CA VAL A 70 8.47 -6.22 5.51
C VAL A 70 9.10 -7.13 4.48
N LEU A 71 8.32 -7.60 3.51
CA LEU A 71 8.75 -8.60 2.54
C LEU A 71 9.86 -8.08 1.61
N PHE A 72 9.83 -6.79 1.28
CA PHE A 72 10.78 -6.14 0.37
C PHE A 72 11.70 -5.14 1.06
N HIS A 73 11.86 -5.26 2.39
CA HIS A 73 12.80 -4.42 3.13
C HIS A 73 14.23 -4.56 2.59
N GLY A 74 14.86 -3.44 2.26
CA GLY A 74 16.23 -3.40 1.74
C GLY A 74 16.39 -3.77 0.26
N PHE A 75 15.30 -4.08 -0.46
CA PHE A 75 15.35 -4.26 -1.91
C PHE A 75 15.18 -2.93 -2.63
N GLU A 76 16.09 -2.60 -3.55
CA GLU A 76 15.89 -1.49 -4.48
C GLU A 76 15.11 -1.93 -5.73
N ASP A 77 15.40 -3.14 -6.23
CA ASP A 77 14.74 -3.78 -7.37
C ASP A 77 13.98 -5.05 -6.97
N LEU A 78 12.83 -5.29 -7.60
CA LEU A 78 12.01 -6.48 -7.35
C LEU A 78 12.66 -7.75 -7.93
N PRO A 79 12.96 -8.77 -7.12
CA PRO A 79 13.43 -10.06 -7.62
C PRO A 79 12.34 -10.77 -8.44
N ASP A 80 12.73 -11.40 -9.54
CA ASP A 80 11.79 -12.12 -10.41
C ASP A 80 11.06 -13.27 -9.69
N SER A 81 11.74 -13.96 -8.77
CA SER A 81 11.16 -15.02 -7.95
C SER A 81 9.99 -14.54 -7.08
N MET A 82 9.97 -13.25 -6.72
CA MET A 82 8.96 -12.66 -5.85
C MET A 82 7.92 -11.83 -6.62
N ARG A 83 8.09 -11.66 -7.93
CA ARG A 83 7.24 -10.80 -8.77
C ARG A 83 5.76 -11.20 -8.72
N ALA A 84 5.47 -12.49 -8.73
CA ALA A 84 4.10 -12.99 -8.67
C ALA A 84 3.43 -12.64 -7.32
N GLN A 85 4.17 -12.71 -6.21
CA GLN A 85 3.68 -12.34 -4.89
C GLN A 85 3.49 -10.82 -4.78
N ALA A 86 4.49 -10.03 -5.19
CA ALA A 86 4.41 -8.57 -5.21
C ALA A 86 3.18 -8.08 -6.01
N ARG A 87 2.93 -8.65 -7.20
CA ARG A 87 1.77 -8.31 -8.02
C ARG A 87 0.45 -8.47 -7.27
N ARG A 88 0.27 -9.58 -6.55
CA ARG A 88 -0.97 -9.85 -5.82
C ARG A 88 -1.17 -8.86 -4.68
N GLU A 89 -0.14 -8.68 -3.85
CA GLU A 89 -0.22 -7.78 -2.69
C GLU A 89 -0.44 -6.32 -3.11
N LEU A 90 0.33 -5.84 -4.09
CA LEU A 90 0.22 -4.47 -4.59
C LEU A 90 -1.11 -4.23 -5.32
N ALA A 91 -1.64 -5.23 -6.04
CA ALA A 91 -2.97 -5.12 -6.65
C ALA A 91 -4.08 -5.02 -5.59
N THR A 92 -4.02 -5.83 -4.53
CA THR A 92 -4.99 -5.78 -3.42
C THR A 92 -4.92 -4.44 -2.69
N ALA A 93 -3.71 -3.96 -2.36
CA ALA A 93 -3.50 -2.64 -1.77
C ALA A 93 -4.09 -1.54 -2.66
N HIS A 94 -3.78 -1.57 -3.96
CA HIS A 94 -4.25 -0.57 -4.91
C HIS A 94 -5.79 -0.54 -5.02
N GLN A 95 -6.43 -1.70 -5.21
CA GLN A 95 -7.89 -1.77 -5.30
C GLN A 95 -8.56 -1.28 -4.02
N THR A 96 -8.01 -1.63 -2.86
CA THR A 96 -8.53 -1.21 -1.55
C THR A 96 -8.38 0.30 -1.35
N ALA A 97 -7.21 0.85 -1.67
CA ALA A 97 -6.95 2.29 -1.66
C ALA A 97 -7.90 3.07 -2.58
N ARG A 98 -8.19 2.55 -3.78
CA ARG A 98 -9.16 3.16 -4.71
C ARG A 98 -10.60 3.16 -4.20
N LYS A 99 -10.98 2.20 -3.36
CA LYS A 99 -12.31 2.19 -2.71
C LYS A 99 -12.38 3.22 -1.59
N LEU A 100 -11.31 3.34 -0.79
CA LEU A 100 -11.23 4.24 0.37
C LEU A 100 -10.98 5.71 0.02
N ARG A 101 -10.47 6.03 -1.18
CA ARG A 101 -10.21 7.42 -1.61
C ARG A 101 -11.48 8.20 -2.00
N ARG A 102 -12.62 7.52 -2.10
CA ARG A 102 -13.94 8.08 -2.43
C ARG A 102 -14.58 8.61 -1.15
#